data_AF-A0A7Z0QHV4-F1
#
_entry.id   AF-A0A7Z0QHV4-F1
#
_cell.length_a   1.000
_cell.length_b   1.000
_cell.length_c   1.000
_cell.angle_alpha   90.00
_cell.angle_beta   90.00
_cell.angle_gamma   90.00
#
_symmetry.space_group_name_H-M   'P 1'
#
loop_
_entity.id
_entity.type
_entity.pdbx_description
1 polymer ?
#
loop_
_entity_poly.entity_id
_entity_poly.type
_entity_poly.pdbx_seq_one_letter_code
_entity_poly.pdbx_strand_id
1 'polypeptide(L)' 'MLKQKTLIERIKEIQIEADALIDRRVEELRAETNFSIPPPVLRRELEGKAWGCPCKQAAALLEKKQ' A
#
# COMPACT_ATOMS: atom_id res chain seq x y z
N MET A 1 -8.10 13.79 28.93
CA MET A 1 -7.48 14.48 27.78
C MET A 1 -6.96 13.42 26.83
N LEU A 2 -7.42 13.38 25.58
CA LEU A 2 -6.81 12.51 24.57
C LEU A 2 -5.37 12.99 24.35
N LYS A 3 -4.39 12.11 24.61
CA LYS A 3 -2.98 12.39 24.39
C LYS A 3 -2.79 12.67 22.90
N GLN A 4 -2.39 13.90 22.56
CA GLN A 4 -2.20 14.27 21.17
C GLN A 4 -0.98 13.52 20.62
N LYS A 5 -1.19 12.76 19.55
CA LYS A 5 -0.11 12.03 18.88
C LYS A 5 0.90 13.02 18.31
N THR A 6 2.18 12.69 18.45
CA THR A 6 3.29 13.36 17.79
C THR A 6 3.19 13.19 16.27
N LEU A 7 3.88 14.06 15.52
CA LEU A 7 3.95 13.94 14.07
C LEU A 7 4.53 12.59 13.63
N ILE A 8 5.53 12.07 14.34
CA ILE A 8 6.17 10.78 14.03
C ILE A 8 5.18 9.63 14.21
N GLU A 9 4.39 9.62 15.29
CA GLU A 9 3.36 8.58 15.50
C GLU A 9 2.32 8.59 14.38
N ARG A 10 1.86 9.77 13.99
CA ARG A 10 0.91 9.91 12.88
C ARG A 10 1.49 9.44 11.55
N ILE A 11 2.76 9.76 11.25
CA ILE A 11 3.43 9.29 10.03
C ILE A 11 3.50 7.76 10.01
N LYS A 12 3.86 7.13 11.13
CA LYS A 12 3.92 5.67 11.24
C LYS A 12 2.55 5.02 11.02
N GLU A 13 1.49 5.60 11.57
CA GLU A 13 0.12 5.10 11.35
C GLU A 13 -0.28 5.17 9.89
N ILE A 14 0.00 6.30 9.22
CA ILE A 14 -0.26 6.45 7.78
C ILE A 14 0.55 5.44 6.96
N GLN A 15 1.80 5.17 7.32
CA GLN A 15 2.61 4.15 6.65
C GLN A 15 1.99 2.76 6.78
N ILE A 16 1.54 2.38 7.98
CA ILE A 16 0.87 1.11 8.24
C ILE A 16 -0.42 0.99 7.42
N GLU A 17 -1.24 2.05 7.40
CA GLU A 17 -2.48 2.08 6.60
C GLU A 17 -2.21 1.95 5.11
N ALA A 18 -1.19 2.64 4.60
CA ALA A 18 -0.79 2.58 3.20
C ALA A 18 -0.27 1.18 2.83
N ASP A 19 0.58 0.58 3.66
CA ASP A 19 1.10 -0.77 3.45
C ASP A 19 -0.03 -1.81 3.44
N ALA A 20 -0.97 -1.73 4.39
CA ALA A 20 -2.12 -2.63 4.44
C ALA A 20 -3.00 -2.54 3.18
N LEU A 21 -3.15 -1.34 2.61
CA LEU A 21 -3.88 -1.13 1.36
C LEU A 21 -3.15 -1.77 0.17
N ILE A 22 -1.83 -1.59 0.08
CA ILE A 22 -0.99 -2.18 -0.97
C ILE A 22 -1.02 -3.70 -0.87
N ASP A 23 -0.81 -4.26 0.33
CA ASP A 23 -0.80 -5.71 0.55
C ASP A 23 -2.13 -6.36 0.20
N ARG A 24 -3.25 -5.71 0.52
CA ARG A 24 -4.58 -6.15 0.08
C ARG A 24 -4.66 -6.22 -1.45
N ARG A 25 -4.18 -5.19 -2.16
CA ARG A 25 -4.19 -5.20 -3.62
C ARG A 25 -3.26 -6.26 -4.20
N VAL A 26 -2.13 -6.53 -3.56
CA VAL A 26 -1.22 -7.62 -3.94
C VAL A 26 -1.93 -8.97 -3.83
N GLU A 27 -2.65 -9.23 -2.73
CA GLU A 27 -3.41 -10.48 -2.57
C GLU A 27 -4.56 -10.62 -3.58
N GLU A 28 -5.26 -9.52 -3.92
CA GLU A 28 -6.25 -9.52 -5.01
C GLU A 28 -5.59 -9.93 -6.35
N LEU A 29 -4.44 -9.34 -6.69
CA LEU A 29 -3.69 -9.68 -7.91
C LEU A 29 -3.16 -11.12 -7.89
N ARG A 30 -2.80 -11.66 -6.72
CA ARG A 30 -2.39 -13.06 -6.59
C ARG A 30 -3.56 -13.99 -6.91
N ALA A 31 -4.76 -13.68 -6.44
CA ALA A 31 -5.95 -14.43 -6.81
C ALA A 31 -6.25 -14.33 -8.31
N GLU A 32 -6.16 -13.14 -8.90
CA GLU A 32 -6.34 -12.90 -10.34
C GLU A 32 -5.33 -13.69 -11.21
N THR A 33 -4.13 -13.97 -10.68
CA THR A 33 -3.05 -14.69 -11.35
C THR A 33 -2.97 -16.18 -10.99
N ASN A 34 -4.01 -16.74 -10.35
CA ASN A 34 -4.02 -18.12 -9.84
C ASN A 34 -2.77 -18.46 -9.01
N PHE A 35 -2.30 -17.49 -8.23
CA PHE A 35 -1.12 -17.59 -7.35
C PHE A 35 0.19 -17.92 -8.08
N SER A 36 0.24 -17.79 -9.41
CA SER A 36 1.43 -18.08 -10.22
C SER A 36 2.55 -17.05 -10.05
N ILE A 37 2.19 -15.81 -9.66
CA ILE A 37 3.16 -14.73 -9.47
C ILE A 37 3.40 -14.50 -7.96
N PRO A 38 4.68 -14.48 -7.51
CA PRO A 38 5.00 -14.20 -6.11
C PRO A 38 4.58 -12.79 -5.66
N PRO A 39 4.13 -12.61 -4.40
CA PRO A 39 3.73 -11.31 -3.86
C PRO A 39 4.79 -10.19 -4.04
N PRO A 40 6.10 -10.41 -3.82
CA PRO A 40 7.10 -9.36 -3.99
C PRO A 40 7.19 -8.81 -5.42
N VAL A 41 6.91 -9.65 -6.42
CA VAL A 41 6.92 -9.24 -7.84
C VAL A 41 5.71 -8.36 -8.12
N LEU A 42 4.52 -8.76 -7.66
CA LEU A 42 3.30 -7.97 -7.79
C LEU A 42 3.38 -6.64 -7.04
N ARG A 43 4.00 -6.63 -5.86
CA ARG A 43 4.25 -5.40 -5.11
C ARG A 43 5.12 -4.45 -5.93
N ARG A 44 6.25 -4.93 -6.48
CA ARG A 44 7.15 -4.14 -7.34
C ARG A 44 6.45 -3.54 -8.56
N GLU A 45 5.55 -4.29 -9.21
CA GLU A 45 4.73 -3.80 -10.32
C GLU A 45 3.80 -2.65 -9.88
N LEU A 46 3.25 -2.71 -8.66
CA LEU A 46 2.52 -1.58 -8.08
C LEU A 46 3.44 -0.39 -7.79
N GLU A 47 4.68 -0.64 -7.33
CA GLU A 47 5.68 0.41 -7.10
C GLU A 47 6.12 1.12 -8.39
N GLY A 48 6.06 0.44 -9.55
CA GLY A 48 6.36 1.03 -10.86
C GLY A 48 5.47 2.22 -11.22
N LYS A 49 4.31 2.38 -10.55
CA LYS A 49 3.39 3.52 -10.70
C LYS A 49 3.71 4.67 -9.75
N ALA A 50 4.44 4.42 -8.65
CA ALA A 50 4.85 5.41 -7.65
C ALA A 50 6.06 4.91 -6.84
N TRP A 51 7.25 5.35 -7.23
CA TRP A 51 8.49 4.72 -6.76
C TRP A 51 8.79 5.02 -5.28
N GLY A 52 8.96 3.96 -4.48
CA GLY A 52 9.60 4.01 -3.15
C GLY A 52 8.84 4.69 -2.00
N CYS A 53 7.62 5.23 -2.19
CA CYS A 53 6.77 5.63 -1.05
C CYS A 53 5.47 4.81 -0.99
N PRO A 54 5.25 4.01 0.07
CA PRO A 54 3.97 3.36 0.33
C PRO A 54 2.80 4.33 0.27
N CYS A 55 3.00 5.55 0.80
CA CYS A 55 2.02 6.63 0.77
C CYS A 55 1.55 6.99 -0.65
N LYS A 56 2.48 7.12 -1.60
CA LYS A 56 2.19 7.49 -2.99
C LYS A 56 1.61 6.31 -3.76
N GLN A 57 2.04 5.09 -3.46
CA GLN A 57 1.48 3.87 -4.03
C GLN A 57 0.02 3.69 -3.60
N ALA A 58 -0.27 3.86 -2.30
CA ALA A 58 -1.64 3.82 -1.79
C ALA A 58 -2.52 4.91 -2.40
N ALA A 59 -2.00 6.14 -2.55
CA ALA A 59 -2.71 7.23 -3.22
C ALA A 59 -3.05 6.86 -4.68
N ALA A 60 -2.09 6.37 -5.46
CA ALA A 60 -2.31 5.96 -6.85
C ALA A 60 -3.32 4.80 -6.98
N LEU A 61 -3.40 3.91 -5.97
CA LEU A 61 -4.40 2.85 -5.92
C LEU A 61 -5.81 3.38 -5.62
N LEU A 62 -5.92 4.40 -4.77
CA LEU A 62 -7.20 5.05 -4.44
C LEU A 62 -7.73 5.89 -5.61
N GLU A 63 -6.85 6.64 -6.29
CA GLU A 63 -7.22 7.46 -7.46
C GLU A 63 -7.73 6.59 -8.64
N LYS A 64 -7.22 5.36 -8.79
CA LYS A 64 -7.69 4.42 -9.82
C LYS A 64 -9.06 3.80 -9.55
N LYS A 65 -9.60 3.92 -8.34
CA LYS A 65 -10.92 3.41 -7.97
C LYS A 65 -12.04 4.46 -8.16
N GLN A 66 -11.70 5.70 -8.54
CA GLN A 66 -12.65 6.75 -8.94
C GLN A 66 -12.80 6.80 -10.46
#